data_AF-A0A843C8N2-F1
#
_entry.id   AF-A0A843C8N2-F1
#
_cell.length_a   1.000
_cell.length_b   1.000
_cell.length_c   1.000
_cell.angle_alpha   90.00
_cell.angle_beta   90.00
_cell.angle_gamma   90.00
#
_symmetry.space_group_name_H-M   'P 1'
#
loop_
_entity.id
_entity.type
_entity.pdbx_description
1 polymer ?
#
loop_
_entity_poly.entity_id
_entity_poly.type
_entity_poly.pdbx_seq_one_letter_code
_entity_poly.pdbx_strand_id
1 'polypeptide(L)'
;MSFYIETSSPEDWKSKLADPKHWKKNRSAMALAYSWMEAKGFPKSVKDVFEKSEYPIFKNIEFLSGIVEHEVSLPGGRRPS
;
A
#
# COMPACT_ATOMS: atom_id res chain seq x y z
N MET A 1 -19.01 -10.13 10.14
CA MET A 1 -18.13 -9.01 9.73
C MET A 1 -16.93 -9.62 9.03
N SER A 2 -16.65 -9.28 7.77
CA SER A 2 -15.36 -9.65 7.17
C SER A 2 -14.35 -8.55 7.48
N PHE A 3 -13.22 -8.91 8.09
CA PHE A 3 -12.11 -7.99 8.32
C PHE A 3 -11.25 -7.79 7.07
N TYR A 4 -11.38 -8.70 6.10
CA TYR A 4 -10.66 -8.66 4.84
C TYR A 4 -11.58 -8.12 3.75
N ILE A 5 -11.16 -7.03 3.12
CA ILE A 5 -11.82 -6.42 1.96
C ILE A 5 -10.81 -6.48 0.83
N GLU A 6 -11.11 -7.29 -0.19
CA GLU A 6 -10.27 -7.39 -1.37
C GLU A 6 -10.21 -6.05 -2.10
N THR A 7 -9.01 -5.70 -2.57
CA THR A 7 -8.79 -4.52 -3.39
C THR A 7 -8.55 -4.99 -4.82
N SER A 8 -9.42 -4.54 -5.74
CA SER A 8 -9.42 -4.93 -7.15
C SER A 8 -8.88 -3.84 -8.07
N SER A 9 -8.95 -2.57 -7.62
CA SER A 9 -8.50 -1.39 -8.36
C SER A 9 -7.79 -0.39 -7.43
N PRO A 10 -6.91 0.48 -7.96
CA PRO A 10 -6.37 1.59 -7.20
C PRO A 10 -7.45 2.45 -6.53
N GLU A 11 -8.60 2.61 -7.18
CA GLU A 11 -9.73 3.41 -6.70
C GLU A 11 -10.31 2.91 -5.38
N ASP A 12 -10.21 1.62 -5.09
CA ASP A 12 -10.69 1.02 -3.83
C ASP A 12 -9.97 1.64 -2.61
N TRP A 13 -8.75 2.13 -2.80
CA TRP A 13 -7.95 2.81 -1.76
C TRP A 13 -8.55 4.15 -1.35
N LYS A 14 -9.30 4.82 -2.23
CA LYS A 14 -9.91 6.14 -1.95
C LYS A 14 -10.81 6.09 -0.72
N SER A 15 -11.51 4.97 -0.52
CA SER A 15 -12.40 4.75 0.62
C SER A 15 -11.66 4.63 1.96
N LYS A 16 -10.34 4.43 1.93
CA LYS A 16 -9.47 4.21 3.10
C LYS A 16 -8.71 5.45 3.53
N LEU A 17 -8.95 6.58 2.86
CA LEU A 17 -8.33 7.85 3.22
C LEU A 17 -9.10 8.50 4.36
N ALA A 18 -8.38 9.17 5.26
CA ALA A 18 -8.98 10.00 6.30
C ALA A 18 -9.91 11.11 5.75
N ASP A 19 -9.68 11.57 4.51
CA ASP A 19 -10.58 12.50 3.81
C ASP A 19 -10.50 12.26 2.29
N PRO A 20 -11.65 12.11 1.58
CA PRO A 20 -11.69 11.92 0.14
C PRO A 20 -10.96 13.00 -0.68
N LYS A 21 -10.80 14.22 -0.14
CA LYS A 21 -10.05 15.31 -0.80
C LYS A 21 -8.56 15.01 -0.97
N HIS A 22 -8.03 14.00 -0.27
CA HIS A 22 -6.64 13.58 -0.40
C HIS A 22 -6.39 12.72 -1.65
N TRP A 23 -7.46 12.19 -2.26
CA TRP A 23 -7.38 11.45 -3.52
C TRP A 23 -7.19 12.38 -4.70
N LYS A 24 -5.94 12.75 -4.97
CA LYS A 24 -5.56 13.71 -6.02
C LYS A 24 -4.31 13.25 -6.73
N LYS A 25 -4.25 13.55 -8.04
CA LYS A 25 -3.04 13.36 -8.85
C LYS A 25 -1.87 14.08 -8.19
N ASN A 26 -0.67 13.50 -8.25
CA ASN A 26 0.55 13.99 -7.61
C ASN A 26 0.50 14.03 -6.07
N ARG A 27 -0.36 13.24 -5.42
CA ARG A 27 -0.31 12.97 -3.98
C ARG A 27 0.11 11.53 -3.71
N SER A 28 0.79 11.33 -2.57
CA SER A 28 1.40 10.05 -2.19
C SER A 28 0.41 8.90 -2.17
N ALA A 29 -0.79 9.09 -1.60
CA ALA A 29 -1.78 8.01 -1.49
C ALA A 29 -2.22 7.46 -2.87
N MET A 30 -2.55 8.34 -3.81
CA MET A 30 -2.90 7.94 -5.18
C MET A 30 -1.69 7.34 -5.91
N ALA A 31 -0.51 7.97 -5.79
CA ALA A 31 0.71 7.48 -6.41
C ALA A 31 1.08 6.07 -5.91
N LEU A 32 0.91 5.80 -4.61
CA LEU A 32 1.19 4.51 -3.99
C LEU A 32 0.20 3.45 -4.47
N ALA A 33 -1.10 3.75 -4.44
CA ALA A 33 -2.14 2.84 -4.90
C ALA A 33 -1.89 2.37 -6.34
N TYR A 34 -1.67 3.32 -7.25
CA TYR A 34 -1.36 3.01 -8.65
C TYR A 34 -0.04 2.24 -8.80
N SER A 35 1.02 2.70 -8.13
CA SER A 35 2.34 2.07 -8.23
C SER A 35 2.35 0.60 -7.84
N TRP A 36 1.56 0.19 -6.84
CA TRP A 36 1.51 -1.20 -6.37
C TRP A 36 0.48 -2.03 -7.14
N MET A 37 -0.72 -1.50 -7.36
CA MET A 37 -1.79 -2.24 -8.04
C MET A 37 -1.46 -2.53 -9.51
N GLU A 38 -0.87 -1.57 -10.23
CA GLU A 38 -0.49 -1.78 -11.64
C GLU A 38 0.70 -2.73 -11.79
N ALA A 39 1.59 -2.79 -10.78
CA ALA A 39 2.75 -3.67 -10.79
C ALA A 39 2.38 -5.16 -10.65
N LYS A 40 1.17 -5.47 -10.14
CA LYS A 40 0.72 -6.86 -9.85
C LYS A 40 1.77 -7.66 -9.06
N GLY A 41 2.32 -7.02 -8.02
CA GLY A 41 3.46 -7.50 -7.25
C GLY A 41 4.27 -6.32 -6.70
N PHE A 42 5.57 -6.50 -6.50
CA PHE A 42 6.45 -5.39 -6.15
C PHE A 42 6.56 -4.38 -7.29
N PRO A 43 6.44 -3.07 -7.02
CA PRO A 43 6.88 -2.04 -7.94
C PRO A 43 8.34 -2.26 -8.33
N LYS A 44 8.70 -1.94 -9.58
CA LYS A 44 10.05 -2.17 -10.10
C LYS A 44 11.16 -1.65 -9.19
N SER A 45 10.99 -0.44 -8.63
CA SER A 45 11.98 0.16 -7.73
C SER A 45 12.20 -0.67 -6.47
N VAL A 46 11.16 -1.30 -5.91
CA VAL A 46 11.24 -2.17 -4.72
C VAL A 46 11.85 -3.52 -5.10
N LYS A 47 11.39 -4.11 -6.21
CA LYS A 47 11.92 -5.37 -6.73
C LYS A 47 13.43 -5.29 -6.98
N ASP A 48 13.88 -4.21 -7.62
CA ASP A 48 15.28 -3.96 -7.92
C ASP A 48 16.15 -3.90 -6.64
N VAL A 49 15.64 -3.40 -5.52
CA VAL A 49 16.38 -3.36 -4.24
C VAL A 49 16.67 -4.77 -3.72
N PHE A 50 15.68 -5.66 -3.76
CA PHE A 50 15.88 -7.06 -3.37
C PHE A 50 16.81 -7.78 -4.34
N GLU A 51 16.57 -7.65 -5.64
CA GLU A 51 17.37 -8.31 -6.68
C GLU A 51 18.83 -7.87 -6.70
N LYS A 52 19.11 -6.61 -6.37
CA LYS A 52 20.48 -6.06 -6.30
C LYS A 52 21.18 -6.31 -4.97
N SER A 53 20.48 -6.82 -3.96
CA SER A 53 21.09 -7.13 -2.67
C SER A 53 22.20 -8.18 -2.81
N GLU A 54 23.32 -8.01 -2.12
CA GLU A 54 24.43 -8.97 -2.11
C GLU A 54 24.08 -10.25 -1.34
N TYR A 55 23.09 -10.18 -0.44
CA TYR A 55 22.68 -11.33 0.37
C TYR A 55 21.78 -12.28 -0.42
N PRO A 56 22.16 -13.57 -0.54
CA PRO A 56 21.37 -14.56 -1.28
C PRO A 56 19.93 -14.73 -0.78
N ILE A 57 19.66 -14.47 0.50
CA ILE A 57 18.32 -14.57 1.09
C ILE A 57 17.30 -13.61 0.46
N PHE A 58 17.75 -12.50 -0.13
CA PHE A 58 16.87 -11.53 -0.80
C PHE A 58 16.68 -11.81 -2.29
N LYS A 59 17.21 -12.91 -2.81
CA LYS A 59 16.96 -13.32 -4.19
C LYS A 59 15.61 -14.03 -4.29
N ASN A 60 14.92 -13.84 -5.41
CA ASN A 60 13.64 -14.50 -5.72
C ASN A 60 12.52 -14.25 -4.68
N ILE A 61 12.50 -13.06 -4.08
CA ILE A 61 11.44 -12.66 -3.14
C ILE A 61 10.11 -12.53 -3.90
N GLU A 62 9.07 -13.14 -3.35
CA GLU A 62 7.70 -13.08 -3.87
C GLU A 62 6.84 -12.13 -3.04
N PHE A 63 6.03 -11.33 -3.73
CA PHE A 63 5.02 -10.50 -3.09
C PHE A 63 3.76 -11.34 -2.84
N LEU A 64 3.49 -11.67 -1.58
CA LEU A 64 2.33 -12.49 -1.21
C LEU A 64 1.07 -11.66 -0.97
N SER A 65 1.20 -10.56 -0.24
CA SER A 65 0.07 -9.67 0.05
C SER A 65 0.57 -8.29 0.49
N GLY A 66 -0.28 -7.27 0.27
CA GLY A 66 -0.11 -5.93 0.79
C GLY A 66 -1.32 -5.55 1.62
N ILE A 67 -1.08 -5.00 2.80
CA ILE A 67 -2.13 -4.55 3.72
C ILE A 67 -1.96 -3.04 3.86
N VAL A 68 -3.01 -2.30 3.51
CA VAL A 68 -3.07 -0.85 3.76
C VAL A 68 -3.37 -0.62 5.24
N GLU A 69 -2.81 0.45 5.80
CA GLU A 69 -3.04 0.84 7.19
C GLU A 69 -4.54 0.85 7.54
N HIS A 70 -4.87 0.25 8.68
CA HIS A 70 -6.22 0.24 9.22
C HIS A 70 -6.34 1.32 10.29
N GLU A 71 -7.29 2.23 10.10
CA GLU A 71 -7.53 3.33 11.02
C GLU A 71 -7.94 2.82 12.41
N VAL A 72 -7.17 3.17 13.44
CA VAL A 72 -7.47 2.82 14.83
C VAL A 72 -7.58 4.06 15.72
N SER A 73 -8.54 4.04 16.64
CA SER A 73 -8.66 5.08 17.67
C SER A 73 -7.48 5.02 18.61
N LEU A 74 -6.72 6.12 18.70
CA LEU A 74 -5.62 6.26 19.64
C LEU A 74 -6.14 6.88 20.95
N PRO A 75 -6.02 6.20 22.10
CA PRO A 75 -6.36 6.79 23.40
C PRO A 75 -5.57 8.09 23.64
N GLY A 76 -6.29 9.18 23.91
CA GLY A 76 -5.69 10.51 24.11
C GLY A 76 -5.31 11.27 22.83
N GLY A 77 -5.46 10.67 21.64
CA GLY A 77 -5.26 11.31 20.35
C GLY A 77 -6.47 12.13 19.90
N ARG A 78 -6.23 13.26 19.22
CA ARG A 78 -7.30 14.02 18.54
C ARG A 78 -7.63 13.50 17.14
N ARG A 79 -6.76 12.65 16.59
CA ARG A 79 -6.89 12.03 15.28
C ARG A 79 -6.51 10.55 15.38
N PRO A 80 -7.19 9.68 14.64
CA PRO A 80 -6.82 8.29 14.53
C PRO A 80 -5.52 8.14 13.72
N SER A 81 -4.82 7.02 13.92
CA SER A 81 -3.70 6.58 13.08
C SER A 81 -4.24 5.62 12.05
#